data_AF-A0A7Y5G4J6-F1
#
_entry.id   AF-A0A7Y5G4J6-F1
#
_cell.length_a   1.000
_cell.length_b   1.000
_cell.length_c   1.000
_cell.angle_alpha   90.00
_cell.angle_beta   90.00
_cell.angle_gamma   90.00
#
_symmetry.space_group_name_H-M   'P 1'
#
loop_
_entity.id
_entity.type
_entity.pdbx_description
1 polymer ?
#
loop_
_entity_poly.entity_id
_entity_poly.type
_entity_poly.pdbx_seq_one_letter_code
_entity_poly.pdbx_strand_id
1 'polypeptide(L)'
;MKKSLLLCSLLLLTASFSASAQSLPPKREFRGAWIATVINLDWPSSPFLTPAAQRAELVRLLDELQTHHVNAVIFQVRSEADAMYPSTLEP
;
A
#
# COMPACT_ATOMS: atom_id res chain seq x y z
N MET A 1 4.65 47.52 28.13
CA MET A 1 4.72 46.18 28.79
C MET A 1 3.43 45.39 28.64
N LYS A 2 2.28 45.83 29.20
CA LYS A 2 1.00 45.08 29.16
C LYS A 2 0.51 44.70 27.74
N LYS A 3 0.64 45.58 26.73
CA LYS A 3 0.25 45.31 25.33
C LYS A 3 1.13 44.26 24.63
N SER A 4 2.42 44.21 24.97
CA SER A 4 3.36 43.23 24.41
C SER A 4 3.15 41.84 25.02
N LEU A 5 2.79 41.78 26.31
CA LEU A 5 2.34 40.55 26.97
C LEU A 5 1.04 40.01 26.34
N LEU A 6 0.04 40.87 26.10
CA LEU A 6 -1.21 40.47 25.42
C LEU A 6 -0.97 39.92 24.01
N LEU A 7 -0.07 40.55 23.25
CA LEU A 7 0.28 40.11 21.90
C LEU A 7 1.00 38.76 21.92
N CYS A 8 1.92 38.53 22.86
CA CYS A 8 2.56 37.24 23.05
C CYS A 8 1.56 36.14 23.42
N SER A 9 0.61 36.42 24.33
CA SER A 9 -0.43 35.45 24.69
C SER A 9 -1.38 35.14 23.52
N LEU A 10 -1.68 36.12 22.65
CA LEU A 10 -2.50 35.90 21.46
C LEU A 10 -1.76 35.04 20.41
N LEU A 11 -0.46 35.30 20.21
CA LEU A 11 0.40 34.49 19.34
C LEU A 11 0.57 33.04 19.84
N LEU A 12 0.68 32.84 21.16
CA LEU A 12 0.76 31.51 21.76
C LEU A 12 -0.56 30.73 21.64
N LEU A 13 -1.70 31.43 21.71
CA LEU A 13 -3.03 30.82 21.57
C LEU A 13 -3.30 30.36 20.14
N THR A 14 -2.90 31.14 19.13
CA THR A 14 -3.06 30.76 17.71
C THR A 14 -2.12 29.63 17.29
N ALA A 15 -0.88 29.59 17.82
CA ALA A 15 0.05 28.49 17.57
C ALA A 15 -0.48 27.14 18.11
N SER A 16 -1.20 27.17 19.24
CA SER A 16 -1.80 25.97 19.85
C SER A 16 -2.96 25.39 19.03
N PHE A 17 -3.70 26.24 18.30
CA PHE A 17 -4.81 25.79 17.45
C PHE A 17 -4.31 25.07 16.19
N SER A 18 -3.23 25.54 15.58
CA SER A 18 -2.61 24.90 14.41
C SER A 18 -2.01 23.51 14.71
N ALA A 19 -1.58 23.27 15.95
CA ALA A 19 -1.06 21.95 16.37
C ALA A 19 -2.16 20.87 16.43
N SER A 20 -3.43 21.26 16.50
CA SER A 20 -4.59 20.35 16.58
C SER A 20 -5.09 19.86 15.23
N ALA A 21 -4.48 20.31 14.12
CA ALA A 21 -4.87 19.96 12.76
C ALA A 21 -4.26 18.64 12.24
N GLN A 22 -3.43 17.95 13.06
CA GLN A 22 -2.86 16.66 12.66
C GLN A 22 -3.93 15.57 12.81
N SER A 23 -4.30 14.96 11.68
CA SER A 23 -5.16 13.76 11.69
C SER A 23 -4.47 12.65 12.48
N LEU A 24 -5.22 12.02 13.40
CA LEU A 24 -4.73 10.84 14.10
C LEU A 24 -4.29 9.79 13.07
N PRO A 25 -3.13 9.14 13.26
CA PRO A 25 -2.74 8.05 12.39
C PRO A 25 -3.80 6.95 12.43
N PRO A 26 -4.00 6.22 11.32
CA PRO A 26 -4.97 5.13 11.29
C PRO A 26 -4.64 4.09 12.36
N LYS A 27 -5.68 3.48 12.96
CA LYS A 27 -5.54 2.44 14.00
C LYS A 27 -4.63 1.28 13.58
N ARG A 28 -4.51 1.02 12.27
CA ARG A 28 -3.60 0.05 11.69
C ARG A 28 -2.79 0.73 10.60
N GLU A 29 -1.48 0.57 10.68
CA GLU A 29 -0.55 0.93 9.61
C GLU A 29 -0.79 0.02 8.39
N PHE A 30 -0.75 0.60 7.19
CA PHE A 30 -0.75 -0.14 5.94
C PHE A 30 0.67 -0.60 5.60
N ARG A 31 0.88 -1.92 5.54
CA ARG A 31 2.14 -2.53 5.11
C ARG A 31 1.84 -3.34 3.87
N GLY A 32 1.85 -2.63 2.74
CA GLY A 32 1.53 -3.17 1.43
C GLY A 32 2.76 -3.69 0.71
N ALA A 33 2.59 -4.72 -0.10
CA ALA A 33 3.55 -5.15 -1.10
C ALA A 33 2.89 -5.22 -2.48
N TRP A 34 3.61 -4.82 -3.52
CA TRP A 34 3.17 -4.96 -4.90
C TRP A 34 3.64 -6.30 -5.45
N ILE A 35 2.78 -6.99 -6.21
CA ILE A 35 3.15 -8.16 -7.01
C ILE A 35 2.82 -7.82 -8.45
N ALA A 36 3.86 -7.52 -9.23
CA ALA A 36 3.79 -7.16 -10.63
C ALA A 36 3.82 -8.42 -11.52
N THR A 37 2.90 -8.43 -12.49
CA THR A 37 2.75 -9.50 -13.49
C THR A 37 3.33 -9.10 -14.85
N VAL A 38 3.49 -7.80 -15.10
CA VAL A 38 4.14 -7.30 -16.31
C VAL A 38 5.53 -7.92 -16.43
N ILE A 39 5.85 -8.43 -17.62
CA ILE A 39 7.12 -9.10 -17.94
C ILE A 39 7.57 -10.17 -16.93
N ASN A 40 6.65 -10.78 -16.19
CA ASN A 40 6.97 -11.76 -15.14
C ASN A 40 7.87 -11.20 -14.02
N LEU A 41 7.75 -9.90 -13.71
CA LEU A 41 8.68 -9.20 -12.81
C LEU A 41 8.74 -9.84 -11.41
N ASP A 42 7.59 -10.03 -10.76
CA ASP A 42 7.50 -10.68 -9.45
C ASP A 42 6.88 -12.07 -9.55
N TRP A 43 5.81 -12.20 -10.35
CA TRP A 43 5.08 -13.46 -10.52
C TRP A 43 4.37 -13.54 -11.88
N PRO A 44 4.25 -14.73 -12.49
CA PRO A 44 4.97 -15.97 -12.13
C PRO A 44 6.43 -15.86 -12.55
N SER A 45 7.34 -16.64 -11.93
CA SER A 45 8.79 -16.57 -12.25
C SER A 45 9.13 -17.02 -13.68
N SER A 46 8.21 -17.73 -14.34
CA SER A 46 8.33 -18.08 -15.74
C SER A 46 6.94 -18.19 -16.39
N PRO A 47 6.79 -17.74 -17.64
CA PRO A 47 5.56 -17.89 -18.40
C PRO A 47 5.24 -19.35 -18.75
N PHE A 48 6.20 -20.26 -18.61
CA PHE A 48 6.05 -21.68 -18.96
C PHE A 48 5.62 -22.57 -17.78
N LEU A 49 5.38 -21.98 -16.61
CA LEU A 49 4.91 -22.73 -15.45
C LEU A 49 3.50 -23.29 -15.67
N THR A 50 3.26 -24.50 -15.16
CA THR A 50 1.89 -25.04 -15.13
C THR A 50 1.02 -24.19 -14.19
N PRO A 51 -0.32 -24.16 -14.39
CA PRO A 51 -1.20 -23.45 -13.47
C PRO A 51 -1.08 -23.90 -12.00
N ALA A 52 -0.70 -25.16 -11.76
CA ALA A 52 -0.45 -25.67 -10.41
C ALA A 52 0.84 -25.08 -9.81
N ALA A 53 1.92 -25.02 -10.61
CA ALA A 53 3.19 -24.43 -10.18
C ALA A 53 3.06 -22.92 -9.92
N GLN A 54 2.35 -22.19 -10.80
CA GLN A 54 2.06 -20.77 -10.61
C GLN A 54 1.31 -20.50 -9.29
N ARG A 55 0.30 -21.31 -8.96
CA ARG A 55 -0.44 -21.20 -7.69
C ARG A 55 0.45 -21.49 -6.49
N ALA A 56 1.24 -22.56 -6.54
CA ALA A 56 2.15 -22.92 -5.45
C ALA A 56 3.18 -21.79 -5.21
N GLU A 57 3.68 -21.19 -6.28
CA GLU A 57 4.60 -20.05 -6.20
C GLU A 57 3.92 -18.82 -5.59
N LEU A 58 2.70 -18.48 -6.03
CA LEU A 58 1.97 -17.34 -5.47
C LEU A 58 1.71 -17.53 -3.98
N VAL A 59 1.29 -18.73 -3.56
CA VAL A 59 1.10 -19.07 -2.14
C VAL A 59 2.40 -18.87 -1.36
N ARG A 60 3.52 -19.38 -1.87
CA ARG A 60 4.84 -19.20 -1.24
C ARG A 60 5.21 -17.72 -1.08
N LEU A 61 4.96 -16.88 -2.10
CA LEU A 61 5.21 -15.44 -2.04
C LEU A 61 4.32 -14.77 -0.98
N LEU A 62 3.04 -15.14 -0.91
CA LEU A 62 2.11 -14.60 0.09
C LEU A 62 2.50 -15.02 1.52
N ASP A 63 2.92 -16.26 1.72
CA ASP A 63 3.44 -16.75 3.00
C ASP A 63 4.69 -15.97 3.41
N GLU A 64 5.62 -15.73 2.50
CA GLU A 64 6.84 -14.94 2.74
C GLU A 64 6.49 -13.50 3.17
N LEU A 65 5.60 -12.83 2.45
CA LEU A 65 5.11 -11.49 2.80
C LEU A 65 4.45 -11.48 4.19
N GLN A 66 3.66 -12.50 4.51
CA GLN A 66 3.06 -12.65 5.83
C GLN A 66 4.11 -12.81 6.95
N THR A 67 5.18 -13.57 6.73
CA THR A 67 6.28 -13.70 7.71
C THR A 67 6.98 -12.36 7.98
N HIS A 68 6.98 -11.46 6.99
CA HIS A 68 7.48 -10.09 7.11
C HIS A 68 6.43 -9.08 7.60
N HIS A 69 5.30 -9.55 8.13
CA HIS A 69 4.21 -8.74 8.66
C HIS A 69 3.51 -7.82 7.65
N VAL A 70 3.66 -8.05 6.34
CA VAL A 70 2.86 -7.39 5.29
C VAL A 70 1.39 -7.75 5.52
N ASN A 71 0.51 -6.75 5.41
CA ASN A 71 -0.93 -6.91 5.70
C ASN A 71 -1.83 -6.61 4.51
N ALA A 72 -1.25 -6.23 3.37
CA ALA A 72 -1.97 -6.00 2.13
C ALA A 72 -1.08 -6.35 0.93
N VAL A 73 -1.68 -6.93 -0.10
CA VAL A 73 -1.02 -7.21 -1.37
C VAL A 73 -1.77 -6.49 -2.47
N ILE A 74 -1.02 -5.74 -3.29
CA ILE A 74 -1.52 -5.12 -4.51
C ILE A 74 -1.07 -6.01 -5.66
N PHE A 75 -1.97 -6.88 -6.12
CA PHE A 75 -1.69 -7.81 -7.21
C PHE A 75 -2.09 -7.18 -8.56
N GLN A 76 -1.17 -7.14 -9.51
CA GLN A 76 -1.42 -6.59 -10.84
C GLN A 76 -2.28 -7.55 -11.67
N VAL A 77 -3.60 -7.35 -11.67
CA VAL A 77 -4.53 -8.23 -12.42
C VAL A 77 -4.62 -7.94 -13.93
N ARG A 78 -4.09 -6.80 -14.36
CA ARG A 78 -4.09 -6.31 -15.74
C ARG A 78 -2.77 -5.58 -15.99
N SER A 79 -1.88 -6.19 -16.74
CA SER A 79 -0.52 -5.74 -17.00
C SER A 79 -0.41 -5.00 -18.34
N GLU A 80 -0.84 -5.67 -19.42
CA GLU A 80 -0.58 -5.27 -20.81
C GLU A 80 -1.81 -5.53 -21.70
N ALA A 81 -2.99 -5.05 -21.28
CA ALA A 81 -4.29 -5.36 -21.89
C ALA A 81 -4.64 -6.87 -21.90
N ASP A 82 -4.15 -7.56 -20.87
CA ASP A 82 -4.45 -8.94 -20.50
C ASP A 82 -5.31 -8.99 -19.22
N ALA A 83 -5.84 -10.18 -18.90
CA ALA A 83 -6.61 -10.40 -17.67
C ALA A 83 -6.14 -11.63 -16.89
N MET A 84 -5.73 -11.42 -15.63
CA MET A 84 -5.49 -12.50 -14.65
C MET A 84 -6.78 -12.98 -13.97
N TYR A 85 -7.89 -12.87 -14.69
CA TYR A 85 -9.24 -13.23 -14.25
C TYR A 85 -10.10 -13.55 -15.50
N PRO A 86 -11.15 -14.36 -15.38
CA PRO A 86 -12.05 -14.61 -16.49
C PRO A 86 -12.67 -13.30 -17.01
N SER A 87 -12.40 -12.96 -18.27
CA SER A 87 -12.88 -11.74 -18.92
C SER A 87 -13.49 -12.08 -20.28
N THR A 88 -14.56 -11.36 -20.64
CA THR A 88 -15.15 -11.41 -21.99
C THR A 88 -14.69 -10.24 -22.86
N LEU A 89 -13.91 -9.31 -22.30
CA LEU A 89 -13.48 -8.08 -22.96
C LEU A 89 -11.99 -8.09 -23.33
N GLU A 90 -11.17 -8.75 -22.51
CA GLU A 90 -9.71 -8.79 -22.63
C GLU A 90 -9.29 -10.27 -22.61
N PRO A 91 -8.26 -10.67 -23.38
CA PRO A 91 -7.74 -12.02 -23.42
C PRO A 91 -7.07 -12.47 -22.11
#